data_AF-A0AAV1QLF7-F1
#
_entry.id   AF-A0AAV1QLF7-F1
#
_cell.length_a   1.000
_cell.length_b   1.000
_cell.length_c   1.000
_cell.angle_alpha   90.00
_cell.angle_beta   90.00
_cell.angle_gamma   90.00
#
_symmetry.space_group_name_H-M   'P 1'
#
loop_
_entity.id
_entity.type
_entity.pdbx_description
1 polymer ?
#
loop_
_entity_poly.entity_id
_entity_poly.type
_entity_poly.pdbx_seq_one_letter_code
_entity_poly.pdbx_strand_id
1 'polypeptide(L)'
;MTSCSGCGPGYNSPLEAMKGPREEIVYLPCIYRNTATLKPDYLATVDVDPKSPTYCQVIHRLPMPNLRDELHHSGWNACSSCFGDATKKRNRLILPSLISSRIYVIDVGTNARAPRMHKMVEPVDLYWKCGLANPHTSHCLGSGQIMISCMGDPSGNGKGGFALLDGETFEVIALVDGFDPAHFKEGHYGTCIHVWDWTSHRKLQTIDLGEDGAIPLEVRFLHEPSATEGYVGCALRGSVFRFYKTPKGDWAAEKVLSVPNKKVEGWMLPEMPSLITDILISLDDRFLYFSNWLHGDVRQYDISDRRNPRLVGQVFLGGSILSDGPIRVLEDPENQPQPRPRIIQVPQTGSSETGNSETGNSETGSSETGN
;
A
#
# COMPACT_ATOMS: atom_id res chain seq x y z
N MET A 1 1.20 29.53 4.92
CA MET A 1 1.94 28.68 5.89
C MET A 1 3.25 29.38 6.16
N THR A 2 3.57 29.67 7.42
CA THR A 2 4.93 30.08 7.80
C THR A 2 5.85 28.92 7.42
N SER A 3 6.49 29.03 6.26
CA SER A 3 7.60 28.17 5.90
C SER A 3 8.63 28.37 7.00
N CYS A 4 8.79 27.37 7.87
CA CYS A 4 9.94 27.30 8.74
C CYS A 4 11.14 27.12 7.80
N SER A 5 11.67 28.24 7.33
CA SER A 5 12.81 28.31 6.43
C SER A 5 14.01 27.76 7.19
N GLY A 6 14.24 26.45 7.06
CA GLY A 6 15.34 25.75 7.74
C GLY A 6 15.00 24.37 8.34
N CYS A 7 13.77 23.87 8.24
CA CYS A 7 13.30 22.80 9.14
C CYS A 7 13.18 21.41 8.48
N GLY A 8 13.70 21.24 7.25
CA GLY A 8 13.59 19.99 6.49
C GLY A 8 12.13 19.60 6.14
N PRO A 9 11.88 18.44 5.53
CA PRO A 9 10.52 18.01 5.19
C PRO A 9 9.80 17.41 6.41
N GLY A 10 8.48 17.64 6.51
CA GLY A 10 7.63 17.01 7.50
C GLY A 10 7.56 17.76 8.83
N TYR A 11 7.44 17.01 9.93
CA TYR A 11 7.12 17.51 11.26
C TYR A 11 8.01 16.85 12.31
N ASN A 12 8.27 17.55 13.43
CA ASN A 12 9.13 17.04 14.52
C ASN A 12 8.49 15.91 15.34
N SER A 13 7.16 15.78 15.29
CA SER A 13 6.37 14.87 16.12
C SER A 13 5.03 14.55 15.46
N PRO A 14 4.39 13.43 15.83
CA PRO A 14 3.06 13.09 15.33
C PRO A 14 1.99 14.14 15.64
N LEU A 15 2.03 14.72 16.85
CA LEU A 15 1.06 15.73 17.28
C LEU A 15 1.16 17.04 16.48
N GLU A 16 2.37 17.46 16.10
CA GLU A 16 2.54 18.59 15.18
C GLU A 16 2.10 18.23 13.75
N ALA A 17 2.33 16.99 13.31
CA ALA A 17 1.84 16.52 12.02
C ALA A 17 0.31 16.59 11.90
N MET A 18 -0.41 16.29 12.99
CA MET A 18 -1.88 16.41 13.04
C MET A 18 -2.39 17.85 12.94
N LYS A 19 -1.56 18.84 13.28
CA LYS A 19 -1.88 20.28 13.12
C LYS A 19 -1.55 20.79 11.72
N GLY A 20 -0.91 19.96 10.89
CA GLY A 20 -0.57 20.29 9.51
C GLY A 20 -1.79 20.62 8.65
N PRO A 21 -1.58 21.25 7.49
CA PRO A 21 -2.65 21.43 6.51
C PRO A 21 -3.22 20.08 6.10
N ARG A 22 -4.53 20.06 5.82
CA ARG A 22 -5.17 18.91 5.18
C ARG A 22 -4.59 18.71 3.78
N GLU A 23 -4.50 17.46 3.37
CA GLU A 23 -4.14 17.06 2.03
C GLU A 23 -5.15 17.57 1.00
N GLU A 24 -4.64 18.06 -0.13
CA GLU A 24 -5.47 18.54 -1.26
C GLU A 24 -5.45 17.57 -2.44
N ILE A 25 -4.50 16.63 -2.47
CA ILE A 25 -4.37 15.61 -3.51
C ILE A 25 -3.93 14.26 -2.94
N VAL A 26 -4.29 13.18 -3.63
CA VAL A 26 -3.84 11.81 -3.35
C VAL A 26 -3.25 11.21 -4.63
N TYR A 27 -2.13 10.50 -4.49
CA TYR A 27 -1.54 9.71 -5.58
C TYR A 27 -1.92 8.24 -5.43
N LEU A 28 -2.43 7.64 -6.49
CA LEU A 28 -2.90 6.24 -6.49
C LEU A 28 -2.18 5.45 -7.59
N PRO A 29 -1.39 4.43 -7.23
CA PRO A 29 -0.96 3.43 -8.19
C PRO A 29 -2.17 2.71 -8.78
N CYS A 30 -2.22 2.56 -10.09
CA CYS A 30 -3.32 1.91 -10.79
C CYS A 30 -2.77 0.88 -11.77
N ILE A 31 -3.27 -0.36 -11.67
CA ILE A 31 -2.73 -1.51 -12.40
C ILE A 31 -3.71 -2.01 -13.46
N TYR A 32 -3.17 -2.48 -14.58
CA TYR A 32 -3.91 -3.24 -15.59
C TYR A 32 -3.51 -4.71 -15.65
N ARG A 33 -2.49 -5.11 -14.89
CA ARG A 33 -2.04 -6.50 -14.87
C ARG A 33 -3.18 -7.44 -14.46
N ASN A 34 -3.24 -8.60 -15.09
CA ASN A 34 -4.33 -9.59 -14.94
C ASN A 34 -5.73 -9.09 -15.33
N THR A 35 -5.82 -7.99 -16.11
CA THR A 35 -7.05 -7.58 -16.79
C THR A 35 -6.95 -7.84 -18.29
N ALA A 36 -8.07 -7.75 -19.01
CA ALA A 36 -8.08 -7.81 -20.48
C ALA A 36 -7.41 -6.59 -21.15
N THR A 37 -7.07 -5.54 -20.39
CA THR A 37 -6.51 -4.31 -20.92
C THR A 37 -5.00 -4.41 -21.07
N LEU A 38 -4.50 -4.36 -22.30
CA LEU A 38 -3.06 -4.34 -22.58
C LEU A 38 -2.52 -2.91 -22.60
N LYS A 39 -2.44 -2.27 -21.43
CA LYS A 39 -1.86 -0.93 -21.23
C LYS A 39 -0.88 -0.93 -20.07
N PRO A 40 0.07 0.01 -20.02
CA PRO A 40 0.95 0.14 -18.87
C PRO A 40 0.16 0.58 -17.64
N ASP A 41 0.65 0.19 -16.47
CA ASP A 41 0.17 0.73 -15.20
C ASP A 41 0.39 2.25 -15.18
N TYR A 42 -0.31 2.97 -14.31
CA TYR A 42 -0.20 4.43 -14.25
C TYR A 42 -0.37 4.95 -12.83
N LEU A 43 0.14 6.15 -12.58
CA LEU A 43 -0.12 6.91 -11.36
C LEU A 43 -1.27 7.88 -11.59
N ALA A 44 -2.39 7.70 -10.90
CA ALA A 44 -3.44 8.72 -10.84
C ALA A 44 -3.09 9.79 -9.81
N THR A 45 -3.35 11.05 -10.15
CA THR A 45 -3.45 12.14 -9.17
C THR A 45 -4.92 12.48 -9.02
N VAL A 46 -5.44 12.35 -7.80
CA VAL A 46 -6.83 12.62 -7.44
C VAL A 46 -6.88 13.89 -6.62
N ASP A 47 -7.78 14.79 -6.97
CA ASP A 47 -8.06 15.98 -6.17
C ASP A 47 -9.00 15.63 -5.02
N VAL A 48 -8.57 15.94 -3.80
CA VAL A 48 -9.33 15.66 -2.58
C VAL A 48 -9.60 16.90 -1.74
N ASP A 49 -9.34 18.11 -2.26
CA ASP A 49 -9.79 19.34 -1.61
C ASP A 49 -11.31 19.52 -1.80
N PRO A 50 -12.13 19.49 -0.72
CA PRO A 50 -13.58 19.65 -0.82
C PRO A 50 -14.03 21.00 -1.38
N LYS A 51 -13.14 21.99 -1.44
CA LYS A 51 -13.41 23.32 -2.02
C LYS A 51 -13.09 23.40 -3.51
N SER A 52 -12.39 22.40 -4.06
CA SER A 52 -11.98 22.40 -5.44
C SER A 52 -13.14 22.05 -6.38
N PRO A 53 -13.25 22.69 -7.56
CA PRO A 53 -14.24 22.30 -8.58
C PRO A 53 -14.01 20.89 -9.14
N THR A 54 -12.81 20.31 -8.94
CA THR A 54 -12.46 18.95 -9.35
C THR A 54 -12.40 17.97 -8.18
N TYR A 55 -13.02 18.29 -7.04
CA TYR A 55 -13.08 17.40 -5.88
C TYR A 55 -13.54 15.99 -6.24
N CYS A 56 -12.84 14.97 -5.75
CA CYS A 56 -13.04 13.55 -6.03
C CYS A 56 -12.87 13.14 -7.50
N GLN A 57 -12.12 13.90 -8.30
CA GLN A 57 -11.82 13.56 -9.69
C GLN A 57 -10.34 13.22 -9.89
N VAL A 58 -10.08 12.33 -10.86
CA VAL A 58 -8.72 12.07 -11.36
C VAL A 58 -8.32 13.26 -12.25
N ILE A 59 -7.43 14.11 -11.76
CA ILE A 59 -6.98 15.33 -12.45
C ILE A 59 -5.76 15.11 -13.34
N HIS A 60 -5.03 14.01 -13.13
CA HIS A 60 -3.88 13.64 -13.95
C HIS A 60 -3.64 12.14 -13.93
N ARG A 61 -3.15 11.59 -15.06
CA ARG A 61 -2.73 10.19 -15.19
C ARG A 61 -1.34 10.16 -15.81
N LEU A 62 -0.36 9.65 -15.07
CA LEU A 62 1.00 9.42 -15.57
C LEU A 62 1.16 7.94 -15.93
N PRO A 63 1.09 7.55 -17.22
CA PRO A 63 1.36 6.17 -17.62
C PRO A 63 2.83 5.81 -17.41
N MET A 64 3.09 4.61 -16.91
CA MET A 64 4.43 4.05 -16.85
C MET A 64 4.91 3.67 -18.26
N PRO A 65 6.22 3.65 -18.51
CA PRO A 65 6.76 3.37 -19.84
C PRO A 65 6.67 1.90 -20.23
N ASN A 66 6.47 0.98 -19.27
CA ASN A 66 6.50 -0.46 -19.50
C ASN A 66 5.18 -1.15 -19.16
N LEU A 67 4.93 -2.28 -19.82
CA LEU A 67 3.79 -3.15 -19.53
C LEU A 67 4.11 -4.10 -18.38
N ARG A 68 3.05 -4.51 -17.66
CA ARG A 68 3.06 -5.63 -16.69
C ARG A 68 4.03 -5.45 -15.52
N ASP A 69 4.24 -4.20 -15.09
CA ASP A 69 5.08 -3.86 -13.93
C ASP A 69 4.48 -4.34 -12.61
N GLU A 70 3.16 -4.20 -12.46
CA GLU A 70 2.44 -4.35 -11.20
C GLU A 70 2.90 -3.32 -10.17
N LEU A 71 2.59 -2.04 -10.43
CA LEU A 71 2.72 -1.01 -9.39
C LEU A 71 1.93 -1.45 -8.15
N HIS A 72 2.55 -1.42 -6.98
CA HIS A 72 1.95 -2.01 -5.77
C HIS A 72 1.94 -1.04 -4.60
N HIS A 73 3.10 -0.79 -3.99
CA HIS A 73 3.27 0.15 -2.90
C HIS A 73 3.88 1.47 -3.39
N SER A 74 3.81 2.49 -2.55
CA SER A 74 4.45 3.78 -2.79
C SER A 74 5.03 4.35 -1.51
N GLY A 75 6.05 5.20 -1.66
CA GLY A 75 6.67 5.90 -0.54
C GLY A 75 7.34 7.20 -0.99
N TRP A 76 7.78 7.99 -0.02
CA TRP A 76 8.42 9.27 -0.27
C TRP A 76 9.95 9.14 -0.25
N ASN A 77 10.66 9.97 -1.03
CA ASN A 77 12.13 10.03 -0.93
C ASN A 77 12.61 10.57 0.42
N ALA A 78 11.89 11.53 0.99
CA ALA A 78 12.19 12.14 2.27
C ALA A 78 10.90 12.46 3.02
N CYS A 79 10.94 12.37 4.34
CA CYS A 79 9.79 12.60 5.20
C CYS A 79 10.24 13.17 6.55
N SER A 80 9.35 13.13 7.55
CA SER A 80 9.64 13.65 8.90
C SER A 80 10.89 13.04 9.54
N SER A 81 11.37 11.89 9.08
CA SER A 81 12.66 11.32 9.50
C SER A 81 13.85 12.23 9.17
N CYS A 82 13.73 13.10 8.18
CA CYS A 82 14.70 14.13 7.81
C CYS A 82 14.37 15.51 8.43
N PHE A 83 13.47 15.59 9.41
CA PHE A 83 13.13 16.85 10.06
C PHE A 83 14.40 17.51 10.63
N GLY A 84 14.54 18.82 10.44
CA GLY A 84 15.73 19.59 10.82
C GLY A 84 16.83 19.61 9.76
N ASP A 85 16.77 18.77 8.72
CA ASP A 85 17.71 18.82 7.59
C ASP A 85 17.12 19.64 6.44
N ALA A 86 17.48 20.92 6.39
CA ALA A 86 17.05 21.86 5.36
C ALA A 86 17.51 21.50 3.93
N THR A 87 18.49 20.61 3.79
CA THR A 87 18.98 20.17 2.47
C THR A 87 18.03 19.17 1.82
N LYS A 88 17.18 18.50 2.60
CA LYS A 88 16.25 17.48 2.12
C LYS A 88 14.89 18.06 1.77
N LYS A 89 14.22 17.43 0.80
CA LYS A 89 12.88 17.83 0.33
C LYS A 89 12.05 16.59 0.01
N ARG A 90 10.79 16.58 0.47
CA ARG A 90 9.77 15.62 0.03
C ARG A 90 9.23 16.07 -1.32
N ASN A 91 9.80 15.57 -2.40
CA ASN A 91 9.48 16.00 -3.75
C ASN A 91 9.58 14.89 -4.81
N ARG A 92 9.86 13.66 -4.38
CA ARG A 92 9.85 12.48 -5.22
C ARG A 92 8.99 11.38 -4.61
N LEU A 93 8.15 10.77 -5.43
CA LEU A 93 7.40 9.58 -5.09
C LEU A 93 8.13 8.37 -5.64
N ILE A 94 8.33 7.36 -4.81
CA ILE A 94 9.02 6.11 -5.11
C ILE A 94 7.96 5.04 -5.32
N LEU A 95 7.97 4.40 -6.48
CA LEU A 95 6.99 3.39 -6.90
C LEU A 95 7.71 2.08 -7.26
N PRO A 96 7.92 1.18 -6.29
CA PRO A 96 8.31 -0.19 -6.55
C PRO A 96 7.27 -0.92 -7.41
N SER A 97 7.75 -1.67 -8.40
CA SER A 97 6.95 -2.49 -9.31
C SER A 97 7.17 -3.96 -8.98
N LEU A 98 6.14 -4.59 -8.43
CA LEU A 98 6.25 -5.87 -7.75
C LEU A 98 6.74 -6.99 -8.67
N ILE A 99 6.28 -7.03 -9.91
CA ILE A 99 6.57 -8.14 -10.82
C ILE A 99 7.78 -7.87 -11.69
N SER A 100 7.88 -6.67 -12.26
CA SER A 100 9.00 -6.36 -13.13
C SER A 100 10.29 -6.15 -12.36
N SER A 101 10.23 -5.90 -11.05
CA SER A 101 11.34 -5.45 -10.22
C SER A 101 11.93 -4.09 -10.60
N ARG A 102 11.18 -3.28 -11.35
CA ARG A 102 11.51 -1.87 -11.57
C ARG A 102 11.19 -1.03 -10.35
N ILE A 103 11.88 0.10 -10.23
CA ILE A 103 11.50 1.15 -9.29
C ILE A 103 11.40 2.45 -10.07
N TYR A 104 10.21 3.05 -10.09
CA TYR A 104 10.01 4.35 -10.70
C TYR A 104 10.16 5.46 -9.65
N VAL A 105 10.91 6.49 -10.00
CA VAL A 105 11.03 7.71 -9.23
C VAL A 105 10.27 8.80 -9.99
N ILE A 106 9.27 9.38 -9.34
CA ILE A 106 8.35 10.34 -9.94
C ILE A 106 8.61 11.72 -9.34
N ASP A 107 8.79 12.72 -10.19
CA ASP A 107 8.89 14.12 -9.78
C ASP A 107 7.50 14.69 -9.53
N VAL A 108 7.22 15.00 -8.26
CA VAL A 108 6.03 15.72 -7.83
C VAL A 108 6.36 17.13 -7.30
N GLY A 109 7.65 17.47 -7.21
CA GLY A 109 8.09 18.77 -6.70
C GLY A 109 7.93 19.89 -7.70
N THR A 110 8.05 19.59 -9.00
CA THR A 110 7.87 20.59 -10.05
C THR A 110 6.41 20.96 -10.24
N ASN A 111 5.52 19.97 -10.25
CA ASN A 111 4.09 20.17 -10.24
C ASN A 111 3.41 18.96 -9.56
N ALA A 112 2.91 19.16 -8.35
CA ALA A 112 2.26 18.10 -7.58
C ALA A 112 0.94 17.64 -8.24
N ARG A 113 0.25 18.50 -8.99
CA ARG A 113 -1.02 18.15 -9.65
C ARG A 113 -0.82 17.44 -11.00
N ALA A 114 0.39 17.50 -11.56
CA ALA A 114 0.76 16.80 -12.79
C ALA A 114 2.18 16.19 -12.67
N PRO A 115 2.32 15.08 -11.92
CA PRO A 115 3.60 14.39 -11.75
C PRO A 115 4.21 13.93 -13.07
N ARG A 116 5.53 13.79 -13.12
CA ARG A 116 6.25 13.28 -14.28
C ARG A 116 7.33 12.28 -13.90
N MET A 117 7.71 11.44 -14.85
CA MET A 117 8.83 10.52 -14.67
C MET A 117 10.11 11.30 -14.39
N HIS A 118 10.83 10.92 -13.32
CA HIS A 118 12.13 11.49 -12.99
C HIS A 118 13.25 10.52 -13.33
N LYS A 119 13.12 9.27 -12.88
CA LYS A 119 14.10 8.20 -13.11
C LYS A 119 13.41 6.85 -13.04
N MET A 120 14.00 5.87 -13.71
CA MET A 120 13.65 4.47 -13.59
C MET A 120 14.92 3.71 -13.18
N VAL A 121 14.82 2.94 -12.11
CA VAL A 121 15.83 1.93 -11.75
C VAL A 121 15.42 0.64 -12.44
N GLU A 122 16.28 0.13 -13.30
CA GLU A 122 16.01 -1.10 -14.04
C GLU A 122 16.24 -2.32 -13.14
N PRO A 123 15.56 -3.46 -13.40
CA PRO A 123 15.64 -4.64 -12.55
C PRO A 123 17.07 -5.16 -12.41
N VAL A 124 17.85 -5.02 -13.49
CA VAL A 124 19.25 -5.42 -13.58
C VAL A 124 20.12 -4.78 -12.49
N ASP A 125 19.83 -3.53 -12.09
CA ASP A 125 20.54 -2.86 -11.01
C ASP A 125 20.26 -3.52 -9.66
N LEU A 126 18.99 -3.83 -9.39
CA LEU A 126 18.58 -4.52 -8.16
C LEU A 126 19.16 -5.95 -8.11
N TYR A 127 19.14 -6.64 -9.25
CA TYR A 127 19.61 -8.02 -9.37
C TYR A 127 21.12 -8.12 -9.14
N TRP A 128 21.92 -7.30 -9.82
CA TRP A 128 23.38 -7.41 -9.71
C TRP A 128 23.94 -6.80 -8.45
N LYS A 129 23.34 -5.72 -7.94
CA LYS A 129 23.88 -5.02 -6.76
C LYS A 129 23.40 -5.63 -5.45
N CYS A 130 22.20 -6.21 -5.41
CA CYS A 130 21.63 -6.76 -4.18
C CYS A 130 21.32 -8.27 -4.25
N GLY A 131 21.23 -8.85 -5.45
CA GLY A 131 20.70 -10.21 -5.61
C GLY A 131 19.26 -10.32 -5.10
N LEU A 132 18.46 -9.26 -5.23
CA LEU A 132 17.08 -9.16 -4.77
C LEU A 132 16.14 -8.89 -5.94
N ALA A 133 14.88 -9.29 -5.81
CA ALA A 133 13.81 -9.04 -6.76
C ALA A 133 12.48 -8.79 -6.03
N ASN A 134 11.46 -8.38 -6.78
CA ASN A 134 10.12 -8.10 -6.30
C ASN A 134 10.09 -7.05 -5.16
N PRO A 135 10.52 -5.81 -5.46
CA PRO A 135 10.51 -4.72 -4.50
C PRO A 135 9.05 -4.34 -4.17
N HIS A 136 8.78 -4.13 -2.89
CA HIS A 136 7.43 -3.95 -2.35
C HIS A 136 7.34 -2.63 -1.59
N THR A 137 7.61 -2.62 -0.28
CA THR A 137 7.37 -1.44 0.56
C THR A 137 8.59 -0.52 0.55
N SER A 138 8.39 0.77 0.29
CA SER A 138 9.45 1.78 0.33
C SER A 138 9.28 2.75 1.50
N HIS A 139 10.38 3.08 2.17
CA HIS A 139 10.41 3.99 3.33
C HIS A 139 11.62 4.94 3.26
N CYS A 140 11.36 6.22 3.52
CA CYS A 140 12.35 7.27 3.71
C CYS A 140 13.08 7.14 5.05
N LEU A 141 14.41 7.14 5.02
CA LEU A 141 15.27 7.08 6.21
C LEU A 141 15.72 8.47 6.64
N GLY A 142 16.07 8.62 7.92
CA GLY A 142 16.63 9.88 8.45
C GLY A 142 18.01 10.22 7.88
N SER A 143 18.72 9.25 7.32
CA SER A 143 19.94 9.48 6.54
C SER A 143 19.69 10.17 5.18
N GLY A 144 18.42 10.31 4.79
CA GLY A 144 18.01 10.75 3.45
C GLY A 144 17.99 9.65 2.40
N GLN A 145 18.42 8.43 2.74
CA GLN A 145 18.32 7.25 1.85
C GLN A 145 16.89 6.69 1.82
N ILE A 146 16.61 5.83 0.86
CA ILE A 146 15.32 5.14 0.73
C ILE A 146 15.55 3.64 0.87
N MET A 147 14.85 3.02 1.81
CA MET A 147 14.85 1.57 1.99
C MET A 147 13.65 0.95 1.29
N ILE A 148 13.87 -0.16 0.60
CA ILE A 148 12.82 -0.88 -0.13
C ILE A 148 12.88 -2.37 0.24
N SER A 149 11.80 -2.91 0.82
CA SER A 149 11.70 -4.36 1.05
C SER A 149 11.56 -5.10 -0.28
N CYS A 150 12.17 -6.26 -0.39
CA CYS A 150 12.12 -7.14 -1.56
C CYS A 150 11.69 -8.53 -1.11
N MET A 151 10.81 -9.20 -1.86
CA MET A 151 10.29 -10.51 -1.46
C MET A 151 11.17 -11.66 -1.96
N GLY A 152 11.84 -11.50 -3.10
CA GLY A 152 12.45 -12.61 -3.82
C GLY A 152 13.90 -12.38 -4.24
N ASP A 153 14.42 -13.37 -4.95
CA ASP A 153 15.66 -13.27 -5.73
C ASP A 153 15.38 -13.27 -7.24
N PRO A 154 16.38 -12.98 -8.09
CA PRO A 154 16.19 -12.97 -9.55
C PRO A 154 15.79 -14.33 -10.16
N SER A 155 15.96 -15.42 -9.42
CA SER A 155 15.55 -16.77 -9.83
C SER A 155 14.09 -17.07 -9.47
N GLY A 156 13.40 -16.15 -8.80
CA GLY A 156 12.01 -16.29 -8.36
C GLY A 156 11.83 -17.06 -7.05
N ASN A 157 12.92 -17.31 -6.30
CA ASN A 157 12.80 -17.92 -4.98
C ASN A 157 12.42 -16.87 -3.93
N GLY A 158 11.69 -17.28 -2.89
CA GLY A 158 11.50 -16.47 -1.70
C GLY A 158 12.84 -16.27 -0.99
N LYS A 159 13.36 -15.04 -1.02
CA LYS A 159 14.60 -14.63 -0.34
C LYS A 159 14.31 -13.59 0.72
N GLY A 160 13.47 -12.61 0.47
CA GLY A 160 13.33 -11.51 1.41
C GLY A 160 14.61 -10.65 1.49
N GLY A 161 14.46 -9.37 1.79
CA GLY A 161 15.61 -8.50 2.01
C GLY A 161 15.25 -7.03 1.84
N PHE A 162 16.26 -6.17 1.97
CA PHE A 162 16.10 -4.74 1.79
C PHE A 162 17.15 -4.21 0.82
N ALA A 163 16.71 -3.42 -0.14
CA ALA A 163 17.57 -2.62 -0.98
C ALA A 163 17.59 -1.17 -0.48
N LEU A 164 18.75 -0.51 -0.57
CA LEU A 164 18.88 0.92 -0.31
C LEU A 164 19.09 1.67 -1.63
N LEU A 165 18.31 2.73 -1.82
CA LEU A 165 18.57 3.75 -2.83
C LEU A 165 19.20 4.98 -2.19
N ASP A 166 20.10 5.60 -2.93
CA ASP A 166 20.61 6.92 -2.62
C ASP A 166 19.51 7.98 -2.66
N GLY A 167 19.56 8.92 -1.72
CA GLY A 167 18.53 9.94 -1.55
C GLY A 167 18.45 11.00 -2.64
N GLU A 168 19.51 11.13 -3.44
CA GLU A 168 19.68 12.22 -4.41
C GLU A 168 19.77 11.68 -5.84
N THR A 169 20.60 10.66 -6.04
CA THR A 169 20.82 10.01 -7.33
C THR A 169 19.81 8.89 -7.60
N PHE A 170 19.17 8.34 -6.55
CA PHE A 170 18.29 7.17 -6.60
C PHE A 170 18.97 5.91 -7.18
N GLU A 171 20.29 5.85 -7.14
CA GLU A 171 21.02 4.64 -7.48
C GLU A 171 20.97 3.64 -6.33
N VAL A 172 20.94 2.36 -6.67
CA VAL A 172 21.07 1.28 -5.68
C VAL A 172 22.49 1.33 -5.08
N ILE A 173 22.57 1.52 -3.75
CA ILE A 173 23.84 1.63 -3.00
C ILE A 173 24.37 0.24 -2.56
N ALA A 174 23.56 -0.81 -2.73
CA ALA A 174 23.76 -2.18 -2.23
C ALA A 174 23.72 -2.32 -0.70
N LEU A 175 23.15 -3.44 -0.24
CA LEU A 175 23.55 -4.18 0.96
C LEU A 175 23.04 -5.63 0.81
N VAL A 176 23.87 -6.59 1.20
CA VAL A 176 23.61 -8.04 1.18
C VAL A 176 23.65 -8.55 2.61
N ASP A 177 22.53 -9.10 3.08
CA ASP A 177 22.46 -10.42 3.72
C ASP A 177 21.07 -10.99 3.42
N GLY A 178 21.04 -12.22 2.89
CA GLY A 178 19.84 -12.90 2.42
C GLY A 178 19.54 -14.16 3.20
N PHE A 179 18.26 -14.47 3.27
CA PHE A 179 17.63 -15.72 3.75
C PHE A 179 18.07 -16.97 2.96
N ASP A 180 18.07 -18.11 3.65
CA ASP A 180 18.38 -19.45 3.11
C ASP A 180 17.09 -20.25 2.78
N PRO A 181 16.92 -20.71 1.52
CA PRO A 181 15.76 -21.44 1.02
C PRO A 181 15.59 -22.92 1.45
N ALA A 182 16.42 -23.49 2.34
CA ALA A 182 16.11 -24.81 2.93
C ALA A 182 14.76 -24.82 3.69
N HIS A 183 14.35 -23.68 4.27
CA HIS A 183 13.09 -23.50 5.03
C HIS A 183 11.83 -23.35 4.16
N PHE A 184 12.02 -23.18 2.83
CA PHE A 184 11.02 -23.30 1.78
C PHE A 184 10.12 -24.51 2.07
N LYS A 185 10.70 -25.69 1.86
CA LYS A 185 10.04 -27.01 1.76
C LYS A 185 9.40 -27.57 3.04
N GLU A 186 9.43 -26.87 4.18
CA GLU A 186 8.99 -27.30 5.54
C GLU A 186 7.85 -26.46 6.16
N GLY A 187 7.42 -25.32 5.57
CA GLY A 187 6.45 -24.39 6.19
C GLY A 187 6.33 -23.04 5.47
N HIS A 188 5.91 -23.08 4.20
CA HIS A 188 6.07 -22.07 3.13
C HIS A 188 5.38 -20.70 3.27
N TYR A 189 4.84 -20.36 4.42
CA TYR A 189 4.37 -19.00 4.71
C TYR A 189 5.02 -18.55 6.00
N GLY A 190 5.63 -17.37 5.98
CA GLY A 190 6.20 -16.80 7.19
C GLY A 190 5.14 -16.70 8.28
N THR A 191 5.48 -17.15 9.49
CA THR A 191 4.71 -16.89 10.72
C THR A 191 5.50 -15.97 11.65
N CYS A 192 6.64 -15.46 11.19
CA CYS A 192 7.60 -14.79 12.05
C CYS A 192 7.70 -13.30 11.76
N ILE A 193 7.97 -12.52 12.80
CA ILE A 193 8.55 -11.19 12.67
C ILE A 193 10.02 -11.23 13.10
N HIS A 194 10.86 -10.45 12.44
CA HIS A 194 12.29 -10.38 12.72
C HIS A 194 12.66 -9.01 13.28
N VAL A 195 13.37 -9.02 14.41
CA VAL A 195 13.89 -7.81 15.04
C VAL A 195 15.35 -7.65 14.64
N TRP A 196 15.69 -6.47 14.14
CA TRP A 196 17.04 -6.14 13.68
C TRP A 196 17.63 -4.99 14.48
N ASP A 197 18.93 -5.06 14.73
CA ASP A 197 19.69 -3.92 15.19
C ASP A 197 20.02 -3.05 13.98
N TRP A 198 19.53 -1.81 14.01
CA TRP A 198 19.67 -0.90 12.89
C TRP A 198 21.12 -0.44 12.67
N THR A 199 21.94 -0.32 13.72
CA THR A 199 23.31 0.18 13.58
C THR A 199 24.26 -0.85 13.02
N SER A 200 24.16 -2.10 13.49
CA SER A 200 25.01 -3.20 13.06
C SER A 200 24.43 -4.00 11.90
N HIS A 201 23.18 -3.73 11.51
CA HIS A 201 22.42 -4.49 10.50
C HIS A 201 22.34 -5.99 10.81
N ARG A 202 22.32 -6.37 12.10
CA ARG A 202 22.25 -7.76 12.52
C ARG A 202 20.85 -8.13 12.98
N LYS A 203 20.38 -9.30 12.56
CA LYS A 203 19.14 -9.88 13.10
C LYS A 203 19.37 -10.24 14.58
N LEU A 204 18.65 -9.57 15.47
CA LEU A 204 18.70 -9.80 16.92
C LEU A 204 17.80 -10.97 17.35
N GLN A 205 16.60 -11.03 16.78
CA GLN A 205 15.59 -11.97 17.22
C GLN A 205 14.66 -12.38 16.07
N THR A 206 14.14 -13.60 16.16
CA THR A 206 12.99 -14.06 15.38
C THR A 206 11.89 -14.40 16.37
N ILE A 207 10.71 -13.82 16.18
CA ILE A 207 9.53 -14.09 17.01
C ILE A 207 8.55 -14.87 16.14
N ASP A 208 8.32 -16.13 16.47
CA ASP A 208 7.30 -16.95 15.83
C ASP A 208 5.93 -16.61 16.42
N LEU A 209 5.00 -16.20 15.56
CA LEU A 209 3.62 -15.87 15.91
C LEU A 209 2.71 -17.11 15.86
N GLY A 210 3.25 -18.28 15.49
CA GLY A 210 2.53 -19.52 15.33
C GLY A 210 1.55 -19.49 14.15
N GLU A 211 0.69 -20.51 14.08
CA GLU A 211 -0.29 -20.65 12.99
C GLU A 211 -1.25 -19.45 12.89
N ASP A 212 -1.59 -18.88 14.05
CA ASP A 212 -2.46 -17.70 14.13
C ASP A 212 -1.83 -16.47 13.49
N GLY A 213 -0.51 -16.40 13.39
CA GLY A 213 0.21 -15.30 12.76
C GLY A 213 0.69 -15.58 11.34
N ALA A 214 0.08 -16.54 10.64
CA ALA A 214 0.43 -16.88 9.27
C ALA A 214 0.25 -15.71 8.29
N ILE A 215 1.28 -15.48 7.47
CA ILE A 215 1.39 -14.34 6.54
C ILE A 215 1.31 -12.99 7.29
N PRO A 216 2.29 -12.65 8.13
CA PRO A 216 2.42 -11.31 8.65
C PRO A 216 2.77 -10.37 7.49
N LEU A 217 1.87 -9.44 7.18
CA LEU A 217 2.04 -8.50 6.06
C LEU A 217 2.57 -7.16 6.58
N GLU A 218 1.70 -6.42 7.24
CA GLU A 218 1.94 -5.01 7.52
C GLU A 218 2.32 -4.82 8.98
N VAL A 219 3.56 -4.41 9.21
CA VAL A 219 4.11 -4.05 10.51
C VAL A 219 3.96 -2.55 10.72
N ARG A 220 3.36 -2.14 11.85
CA ARG A 220 3.18 -0.74 12.25
C ARG A 220 3.61 -0.55 13.69
N PHE A 221 4.73 0.15 13.91
CA PHE A 221 5.04 0.70 15.23
C PHE A 221 4.03 1.81 15.58
N LEU A 222 3.85 2.06 16.88
CA LEU A 222 3.22 3.30 17.32
C LEU A 222 4.01 4.52 16.79
N HIS A 223 3.31 5.62 16.56
CA HIS A 223 3.90 6.85 16.05
C HIS A 223 4.72 7.58 17.12
N GLU A 224 4.37 7.42 18.41
CA GLU A 224 5.19 7.90 19.53
C GLU A 224 6.61 7.31 19.44
N PRO A 225 7.65 8.12 19.15
CA PRO A 225 8.99 7.61 18.85
C PRO A 225 9.67 6.86 20.00
N SER A 226 9.24 7.12 21.24
CA SER A 226 9.75 6.41 22.43
C SER A 226 9.04 5.09 22.71
N ALA A 227 7.91 4.82 22.06
CA ALA A 227 7.17 3.57 22.25
C ALA A 227 7.94 2.39 21.66
N THR A 228 8.10 1.34 22.45
CA THR A 228 8.78 0.11 22.04
C THR A 228 7.78 -1.01 21.77
N GLU A 229 6.70 -0.68 21.05
CA GLU A 229 5.63 -1.60 20.72
C GLU A 229 4.92 -1.19 19.43
N GLY A 230 4.15 -2.12 18.87
CA GLY A 230 3.38 -1.93 17.66
C GLY A 230 2.52 -3.15 17.35
N TYR A 231 1.98 -3.17 16.14
CA TYR A 231 1.07 -4.22 15.67
C TYR A 231 1.50 -4.78 14.32
N VAL A 232 1.16 -6.03 14.08
CA VAL A 232 1.29 -6.69 12.77
C VAL A 232 -0.01 -7.37 12.39
N GLY A 233 -0.49 -7.11 11.17
CA GLY A 233 -1.65 -7.77 10.59
C GLY A 233 -1.26 -9.06 9.89
N CYS A 234 -1.96 -10.16 10.20
CA CYS A 234 -1.68 -11.48 9.65
C CYS A 234 -2.88 -11.97 8.81
N ALA A 235 -2.61 -12.29 7.54
CA ALA A 235 -3.67 -12.40 6.55
C ALA A 235 -4.55 -13.65 6.74
N LEU A 236 -3.96 -14.85 6.76
CA LEU A 236 -4.71 -16.11 6.61
C LEU A 236 -5.60 -16.49 7.79
N ARG A 237 -5.40 -15.85 8.96
CA ARG A 237 -6.19 -16.10 10.17
C ARG A 237 -6.95 -14.87 10.65
N GLY A 238 -6.94 -13.79 9.88
CA GLY A 238 -7.61 -12.54 10.23
C GLY A 238 -7.24 -12.04 11.62
N SER A 239 -5.96 -12.14 11.99
CA SER A 239 -5.48 -11.82 13.32
C SER A 239 -4.58 -10.60 13.31
N VAL A 240 -4.49 -9.93 14.46
CA VAL A 240 -3.51 -8.87 14.71
C VAL A 240 -2.75 -9.21 15.97
N PHE A 241 -1.43 -9.18 15.88
CA PHE A 241 -0.54 -9.36 17.01
C PHE A 241 0.03 -8.01 17.44
N ARG A 242 0.10 -7.78 18.76
CA ARG A 242 0.88 -6.71 19.35
C ARG A 242 2.28 -7.26 19.61
N PHE A 243 3.31 -6.61 19.07
CA PHE A 243 4.70 -6.89 19.45
C PHE A 243 5.21 -5.78 20.37
N TYR A 244 6.06 -6.13 21.33
CA TYR A 244 6.55 -5.19 22.34
C TYR A 244 7.90 -5.62 22.92
N LYS A 245 8.71 -4.65 23.35
CA LYS A 245 9.96 -4.88 24.07
C LYS A 245 9.64 -5.19 25.54
N THR A 246 10.17 -6.29 26.06
CA THR A 246 9.96 -6.70 27.46
C THR A 246 10.90 -5.94 28.40
N PRO A 247 10.65 -5.97 29.73
CA PRO A 247 11.58 -5.40 30.72
C PRO A 247 12.99 -6.00 30.69
N LYS A 248 13.18 -7.20 30.11
CA LYS A 248 14.50 -7.83 29.95
C LYS A 248 15.26 -7.29 28.72
N GLY A 249 14.58 -6.56 27.85
CA GLY A 249 15.15 -5.94 26.65
C GLY A 249 15.01 -6.77 25.36
N ASP A 250 14.54 -8.01 25.45
CA ASP A 250 14.10 -8.83 24.31
C ASP A 250 12.69 -8.41 23.84
N TRP A 251 12.23 -8.98 22.72
CA TRP A 251 10.91 -8.70 22.15
C TRP A 251 9.97 -9.88 22.32
N ALA A 252 8.68 -9.60 22.51
CA ALA A 252 7.62 -10.59 22.57
C ALA A 252 6.46 -10.15 21.68
N ALA A 253 5.55 -11.08 21.37
CA ALA A 253 4.31 -10.79 20.66
C ALA A 253 3.13 -11.53 21.30
N GLU A 254 1.97 -10.89 21.32
CA GLU A 254 0.71 -11.46 21.81
C GLU A 254 -0.42 -11.18 20.80
N LYS A 255 -1.27 -12.17 20.54
CA LYS A 255 -2.46 -11.99 19.70
C LYS A 255 -3.46 -11.11 20.44
N VAL A 256 -3.86 -10.00 19.84
CA VAL A 256 -4.77 -9.02 20.45
C VAL A 256 -6.10 -8.90 19.72
N LEU A 257 -6.15 -9.27 18.44
CA LEU A 257 -7.38 -9.31 17.65
C LEU A 257 -7.45 -10.59 16.82
N SER A 258 -8.68 -11.04 16.58
CA SER A 258 -9.01 -12.17 15.72
C SER A 258 -10.40 -11.96 15.14
N VAL A 259 -10.53 -12.01 13.83
CA VAL A 259 -11.82 -11.98 13.13
C VAL A 259 -12.22 -13.42 12.81
N PRO A 260 -13.39 -13.90 13.27
CA PRO A 260 -13.78 -15.29 13.06
C PRO A 260 -14.14 -15.58 11.61
N ASN A 261 -13.95 -16.84 11.20
CA ASN A 261 -14.48 -17.34 9.94
C ASN A 261 -16.01 -17.28 9.94
N LYS A 262 -16.60 -17.15 8.75
CA LYS A 262 -18.06 -17.23 8.56
C LYS A 262 -18.39 -18.52 7.82
N LYS A 263 -19.44 -19.23 8.25
CA LYS A 263 -19.94 -20.39 7.48
C LYS A 263 -20.74 -19.88 6.31
N VAL A 264 -20.44 -20.40 5.12
CA VAL A 264 -20.99 -19.89 3.86
C VAL A 264 -21.39 -21.01 2.92
N GLU A 265 -22.33 -20.70 2.03
CA GLU A 265 -22.69 -21.51 0.87
C GLU A 265 -22.42 -20.70 -0.40
N GLY A 266 -22.04 -21.38 -1.49
CA GLY A 266 -21.69 -20.75 -2.77
C GLY A 266 -20.20 -20.36 -2.90
N TRP A 267 -19.38 -20.65 -1.88
CA TRP A 267 -17.94 -20.43 -1.85
C TRP A 267 -17.17 -21.74 -2.05
N MET A 268 -15.89 -21.67 -2.42
CA MET A 268 -15.01 -22.84 -2.64
C MET A 268 -14.84 -23.72 -1.40
N LEU A 269 -15.00 -23.14 -0.20
CA LEU A 269 -14.88 -23.82 1.09
C LEU A 269 -16.16 -23.60 1.92
N PRO A 270 -16.48 -24.49 2.88
CA PRO A 270 -17.64 -24.32 3.75
C PRO A 270 -17.50 -23.13 4.72
N GLU A 271 -16.26 -22.68 4.96
CA GLU A 271 -15.95 -21.50 5.76
C GLU A 271 -15.17 -20.48 4.93
N MET A 272 -15.53 -19.21 5.09
CA MET A 272 -14.82 -18.09 4.52
C MET A 272 -13.98 -17.42 5.61
N PRO A 273 -12.64 -17.46 5.51
CA PRO A 273 -11.78 -16.80 6.47
C PRO A 273 -11.86 -15.29 6.33
N SER A 274 -11.51 -14.60 7.41
CA SER A 274 -11.10 -13.20 7.31
C SER A 274 -9.74 -13.13 6.60
N LEU A 275 -9.53 -12.11 5.78
CA LEU A 275 -8.25 -11.85 5.11
C LEU A 275 -7.84 -10.41 5.36
N ILE A 276 -7.08 -10.18 6.44
CA ILE A 276 -6.54 -8.86 6.76
C ILE A 276 -5.34 -8.58 5.87
N THR A 277 -5.47 -7.60 4.98
CA THR A 277 -4.43 -7.29 3.99
C THR A 277 -3.56 -6.08 4.35
N ASP A 278 -4.12 -5.09 5.04
CA ASP A 278 -3.39 -3.90 5.48
C ASP A 278 -3.89 -3.42 6.84
N ILE A 279 -2.98 -2.80 7.60
CA ILE A 279 -3.27 -2.15 8.88
C ILE A 279 -2.65 -0.75 8.92
N LEU A 280 -3.33 0.18 9.60
CA LEU A 280 -2.86 1.55 9.80
C LEU A 280 -3.15 2.00 11.23
N ILE A 281 -2.30 2.86 11.78
CA ILE A 281 -2.48 3.45 13.11
C ILE A 281 -2.67 4.95 12.92
N SER A 282 -3.64 5.56 13.61
CA SER A 282 -3.83 7.02 13.59
C SER A 282 -2.65 7.72 14.25
N LEU A 283 -2.31 8.95 13.79
CA LEU A 283 -1.14 9.70 14.28
C LEU A 283 -1.15 10.00 15.79
N ASP A 284 -2.32 9.96 16.44
CA ASP A 284 -2.46 10.08 17.90
C ASP A 284 -2.34 8.74 18.64
N ASP A 285 -1.97 7.67 17.94
CA ASP A 285 -1.88 6.31 18.43
C ASP A 285 -3.15 5.82 19.14
N ARG A 286 -4.32 6.36 18.77
CA ARG A 286 -5.58 6.03 19.44
C ARG A 286 -6.40 4.99 18.71
N PHE A 287 -6.24 4.89 17.39
CA PHE A 287 -7.00 3.97 16.57
C PHE A 287 -6.09 3.10 15.69
N LEU A 288 -6.43 1.82 15.62
CA LEU A 288 -5.95 0.89 14.59
C LEU A 288 -7.07 0.65 13.58
N TYR A 289 -6.73 0.73 12.31
CA TYR A 289 -7.61 0.39 11.19
C TYR A 289 -7.06 -0.84 10.49
N PHE A 290 -7.94 -1.66 9.94
CA PHE A 290 -7.54 -2.68 8.98
C PHE A 290 -8.58 -2.88 7.89
N SER A 291 -8.11 -3.36 6.73
CA SER A 291 -8.97 -3.82 5.64
C SER A 291 -9.05 -5.34 5.64
N ASN A 292 -10.27 -5.87 5.69
CA ASN A 292 -10.56 -7.29 5.60
C ASN A 292 -11.15 -7.60 4.23
N TRP A 293 -10.30 -8.09 3.34
CA TRP A 293 -10.55 -8.11 1.90
C TRP A 293 -11.63 -9.10 1.49
N LEU A 294 -11.65 -10.30 2.07
CA LEU A 294 -12.65 -11.34 1.73
C LEU A 294 -14.04 -11.00 2.26
N HIS A 295 -14.15 -10.53 3.51
CA HIS A 295 -15.44 -10.12 4.07
C HIS A 295 -15.88 -8.75 3.52
N GLY A 296 -14.95 -7.94 3.01
CA GLY A 296 -15.23 -6.65 2.40
C GLY A 296 -15.52 -5.55 3.39
N ASP A 297 -14.83 -5.52 4.53
CA ASP A 297 -15.03 -4.49 5.54
C ASP A 297 -13.74 -3.80 5.96
N VAL A 298 -13.89 -2.53 6.35
CA VAL A 298 -12.86 -1.75 7.05
C VAL A 298 -13.30 -1.59 8.49
N ARG A 299 -12.42 -1.94 9.41
CA ARG A 299 -12.68 -1.84 10.85
C ARG A 299 -11.79 -0.80 11.48
N GLN A 300 -12.32 -0.16 12.52
CA GLN A 300 -11.63 0.78 13.38
C GLN A 300 -11.70 0.27 14.83
N TYR A 301 -10.54 0.10 15.44
CA TYR A 301 -10.38 -0.32 16.82
C TYR A 301 -9.75 0.81 17.64
N ASP A 302 -10.34 1.10 18.79
CA ASP A 302 -9.72 1.91 19.84
C ASP A 302 -8.62 1.09 20.51
N ILE A 303 -7.39 1.56 20.42
CA ILE A 303 -6.19 0.93 20.99
C ILE A 303 -5.65 1.71 22.19
N SER A 304 -6.47 2.53 22.85
CA SER A 304 -6.05 3.25 24.07
C SER A 304 -5.53 2.28 25.13
N ASP A 305 -6.19 1.13 25.28
CA ASP A 305 -5.60 -0.07 25.90
C ASP A 305 -4.96 -0.94 24.81
N ARG A 306 -3.63 -0.99 24.80
CA ARG A 306 -2.84 -1.62 23.73
C ARG A 306 -3.07 -3.12 23.64
N ARG A 307 -3.39 -3.75 24.76
CA ARG A 307 -3.55 -5.20 24.90
C ARG A 307 -4.97 -5.66 24.59
N ASN A 308 -5.93 -4.75 24.70
CA ASN A 308 -7.35 -5.04 24.51
C ASN A 308 -7.99 -4.08 23.51
N PRO A 309 -7.62 -4.13 22.21
CA PRO A 309 -8.22 -3.28 21.20
C PRO A 309 -9.74 -3.51 21.11
N ARG A 310 -10.50 -2.42 21.07
CA ARG A 310 -11.97 -2.46 21.10
C ARG A 310 -12.55 -1.95 19.80
N LEU A 311 -13.39 -2.74 19.14
CA LEU A 311 -14.07 -2.32 17.91
C LEU A 311 -14.96 -1.10 18.20
N VAL A 312 -14.75 -0.01 17.45
CA VAL A 312 -15.51 1.25 17.58
C VAL A 312 -16.14 1.73 16.27
N GLY A 313 -15.74 1.15 15.14
CA GLY A 313 -16.32 1.45 13.83
C GLY A 313 -16.11 0.31 12.85
N GLN A 314 -17.08 0.10 11.96
CA GLN A 314 -17.02 -0.90 10.91
C GLN A 314 -17.84 -0.42 9.72
N VAL A 315 -17.27 -0.52 8.51
CA VAL A 315 -17.98 -0.22 7.27
C VAL A 315 -17.74 -1.32 6.26
N PHE A 316 -18.82 -1.83 5.67
CA PHE A 316 -18.76 -2.80 4.58
C PHE A 316 -18.72 -2.08 3.22
N LEU A 317 -17.75 -2.45 2.39
CA LEU A 317 -17.47 -1.93 1.05
C LEU A 317 -16.98 -3.10 0.18
N GLY A 318 -17.88 -3.69 -0.60
CA GLY A 318 -17.54 -4.84 -1.45
C GLY A 318 -17.44 -6.15 -0.67
N GLY A 319 -16.47 -6.99 -1.05
CA GLY A 319 -16.24 -8.32 -0.48
C GLY A 319 -17.19 -9.39 -1.00
N SER A 320 -16.94 -10.63 -0.57
CA SER A 320 -17.62 -11.80 -1.07
C SER A 320 -18.96 -12.08 -0.36
N ILE A 321 -19.22 -11.42 0.77
CA ILE A 321 -20.42 -11.68 1.60
C ILE A 321 -21.51 -10.62 1.43
N LEU A 322 -21.58 -9.91 0.31
CA LEU A 322 -22.69 -8.99 0.04
C LEU A 322 -24.02 -9.75 -0.10
N SER A 323 -25.10 -9.17 0.43
CA SER A 323 -26.45 -9.79 0.46
C SER A 323 -27.12 -9.94 -0.90
N ASP A 324 -26.65 -9.22 -1.92
CA ASP A 324 -27.05 -9.37 -3.32
C ASP A 324 -26.05 -10.20 -4.15
N GLY A 325 -25.03 -10.76 -3.50
CA GLY A 325 -24.03 -11.63 -4.12
C GLY A 325 -24.44 -13.10 -4.18
N PRO A 326 -23.61 -13.95 -4.81
CA PRO A 326 -23.88 -15.39 -4.96
C PRO A 326 -23.62 -16.19 -3.67
N ILE A 327 -22.99 -15.58 -2.66
CA ILE A 327 -22.63 -16.23 -1.40
C ILE A 327 -23.74 -16.03 -0.37
N ARG A 328 -24.14 -17.10 0.30
CA ARG A 328 -25.07 -17.04 1.43
C ARG A 328 -24.32 -17.28 2.74
N VAL A 329 -24.39 -16.34 3.67
CA VAL A 329 -23.84 -16.52 5.03
C VAL A 329 -24.83 -17.35 5.86
N LEU A 330 -24.40 -18.54 6.29
CA LEU A 330 -25.19 -19.46 7.08
C LEU A 330 -25.05 -19.20 8.58
N GLU A 331 -23.82 -18.86 9.00
CA GLU A 331 -23.50 -18.55 10.39
C GLU A 331 -22.41 -17.48 10.43
N ASP A 332 -22.68 -16.43 11.19
CA ASP A 332 -21.70 -15.39 11.52
C ASP A 332 -21.50 -15.37 13.04
N PRO A 333 -20.32 -15.78 13.55
CA PRO A 333 -20.04 -15.73 14.99
C PRO A 333 -20.11 -14.32 15.60
N GLU A 334 -20.04 -13.28 14.78
CA GLU A 334 -20.21 -11.88 15.18
C GLU A 334 -21.69 -11.45 15.22
N ASN A 335 -22.62 -12.34 14.87
CA ASN A 335 -24.07 -12.13 14.82
C ASN A 335 -24.50 -10.93 13.96
N GLN A 336 -23.77 -10.67 12.88
CA GLN A 336 -24.07 -9.57 11.97
C GLN A 336 -24.97 -10.05 10.82
N PRO A 337 -25.93 -9.22 10.37
CA PRO A 337 -26.64 -9.52 9.14
C PRO A 337 -25.69 -9.40 7.94
N GLN A 338 -25.95 -10.20 6.91
CA GLN A 338 -25.20 -10.13 5.67
C GLN A 338 -25.27 -8.69 5.09
N PRO A 339 -24.13 -8.03 4.81
CA PRO A 339 -24.09 -6.60 4.48
C PRO A 339 -24.80 -6.29 3.16
N ARG A 340 -25.44 -5.12 3.09
CA ARG A 340 -25.99 -4.60 1.82
C ARG A 340 -24.89 -4.00 0.95
N PRO A 341 -24.98 -4.13 -0.39
CA PRO A 341 -24.07 -3.46 -1.30
C PRO A 341 -24.10 -1.95 -1.05
N ARG A 342 -22.93 -1.32 -1.08
CA ARG A 342 -22.80 0.15 -1.06
C ARG A 342 -22.37 0.63 -2.43
N ILE A 343 -23.14 1.55 -2.99
CA ILE A 343 -22.85 2.17 -4.27
C ILE A 343 -22.41 3.60 -4.01
N ILE A 344 -21.20 3.95 -4.44
CA ILE A 344 -20.71 5.33 -4.40
C ILE A 344 -21.31 6.04 -5.61
N GLN A 345 -22.17 7.03 -5.37
CA GLN A 345 -22.68 7.89 -6.44
C GLN A 345 -21.57 8.84 -6.88
N VAL A 346 -20.97 8.59 -8.04
CA VAL A 346 -20.08 9.56 -8.68
C VAL A 346 -20.97 10.60 -9.38
N PRO A 347 -20.83 11.90 -9.09
CA PRO A 347 -21.52 12.93 -9.85
C PRO A 347 -21.10 12.81 -11.32
N GLN A 348 -22.06 12.54 -12.21
CA GLN A 348 -21.79 12.60 -13.65
C GLN A 348 -21.48 14.04 -14.02
N THR A 349 -20.21 14.39 -14.14
CA THR A 349 -19.81 15.61 -14.84
C THR A 349 -20.04 15.38 -16.32
N GLY A 350 -21.07 16.02 -16.88
CA GLY A 350 -21.43 15.88 -18.29
C GLY A 350 -20.27 16.25 -19.21
N SER A 351 -19.58 15.25 -19.74
CA SER A 351 -18.78 15.41 -20.95
C SER A 351 -19.72 15.25 -22.15
N SER A 352 -20.07 16.36 -22.78
CA SER A 352 -20.59 16.35 -24.14
C SER A 352 -19.49 15.81 -25.05
N GLU A 353 -19.55 14.51 -25.36
CA GLU A 353 -18.90 14.02 -26.58
C GLU A 353 -19.61 14.69 -27.75
N THR A 354 -18.98 15.71 -28.32
CA THR A 354 -19.35 16.22 -29.64
C THR A 354 -19.09 15.11 -30.64
N GLY A 355 -20.12 14.30 -30.91
CA GLY A 355 -20.16 13.47 -32.09
C GLY A 355 -20.13 14.38 -33.30
N ASN A 356 -19.02 14.38 -34.03
CA ASN A 356 -19.00 14.85 -35.41
C ASN A 356 -19.88 13.89 -36.21
N SER A 357 -21.16 14.23 -36.33
CA SER A 357 -22.00 13.74 -37.42
C SER A 357 -21.53 14.43 -38.70
N GLU A 358 -20.71 13.75 -39.48
CA GLU A 358 -20.56 14.10 -40.90
C GLU A 358 -21.87 13.72 -41.60
N THR A 359 -22.73 14.71 -41.80
CA THR A 359 -23.78 14.68 -42.81
C THR A 359 -23.59 15.86 -43.74
N GLY A 360 -23.51 15.57 -45.04
CA GLY A 360 -23.76 16.53 -46.10
C GLY A 360 -22.60 16.75 -47.06
N ASN A 361 -22.59 16.01 -48.18
CA ASN A 361 -22.61 16.70 -49.46
C ASN A 361 -23.37 15.87 -50.50
N SER A 362 -24.39 16.54 -51.04
CA SER A 362 -25.28 16.14 -52.10
C SER A 362 -24.69 16.42 -53.49
N GLU A 363 -25.08 15.57 -54.43
CA GLU A 363 -25.29 15.84 -55.86
C GLU A 363 -24.11 16.22 -56.76
N THR A 364 -23.84 15.33 -57.73
CA THR A 364 -23.95 15.65 -59.16
C THR A 364 -24.50 14.44 -59.92
N GLY A 365 -25.56 14.65 -60.71
CA GLY A 365 -25.96 13.76 -61.83
C GLY A 365 -24.88 13.77 -62.92
N SER A 366 -24.90 12.97 -63.98
CA SER A 366 -25.96 12.29 -64.73
C SER A 366 -25.28 11.57 -65.90
N SER A 367 -25.76 10.40 -66.33
CA SER A 367 -25.98 10.00 -67.75
C SER A 367 -25.97 8.48 -67.92
N GLU A 368 -27.09 7.96 -68.44
CA GLU A 368 -27.25 6.98 -69.54
C GLU A 368 -26.19 5.86 -69.68
N THR A 369 -26.55 4.58 -69.83
CA THR A 369 -27.39 4.03 -70.92
C THR A 369 -27.97 2.68 -70.54
N GLY A 370 -29.23 2.43 -70.93
CA GLY A 370 -29.76 1.08 -71.06
C GLY A 370 -29.37 0.46 -72.41
N ASN A 371 -29.05 -0.83 -72.39
CA ASN A 371 -29.78 -1.88 -73.09
C ASN A 371 -29.39 -3.25 -72.52
#